data_AF-A0A7S2CZ48-F1
#
_entry.id   AF-A0A7S2CZ48-F1
#
_cell.length_a   1.000
_cell.length_b   1.000
_cell.length_c   1.000
_cell.angle_alpha   90.00
_cell.angle_beta   90.00
_cell.angle_gamma   90.00
#
_symmetry.space_group_name_H-M   'P 1'
#
loop_
_entity.id
_entity.type
_entity.pdbx_description
1 polymer ?
#
loop_
_entity_poly.entity_id
_entity_poly.type
_entity_poly.pdbx_seq_one_letter_code
_entity_poly.pdbx_strand_id
1 'polypeptide(L)'
;ESLTSSPRAASSGIRNCRPLPKDPAEWRVLGIESSCDDTGAAILTGTGEILGEALASQAHIHEKWGGVVPRLAQEGHREAINATVEEALRRAGVDAADLSAVAVTV
;
A
#
# COMPACT_ATOMS: atom_id res chain seq x y z
N GLU A 1 24.24 35.16 25.49
CA GLU A 1 24.41 33.69 25.49
C GLU A 1 23.16 33.11 26.16
N SER A 2 22.20 32.59 25.38
CA SER A 2 21.99 31.15 25.13
C SER A 2 21.89 30.38 26.47
N LEU A 3 20.84 29.66 26.86
CA LEU A 3 19.74 28.98 26.19
C LEU A 3 18.56 28.90 27.17
N THR A 4 17.40 29.45 26.85
CA THR A 4 16.16 29.06 27.54
C THR A 4 15.62 27.81 26.83
N SER A 5 15.73 26.68 27.52
CA SER A 5 15.21 25.38 27.10
C SER A 5 13.71 25.47 26.78
N SER A 6 13.36 25.36 25.50
CA SER A 6 11.98 25.12 25.09
C SER A 6 11.52 23.76 25.62
N PRO A 7 10.31 23.64 26.20
CA PRO A 7 9.80 22.32 26.56
C PRO A 7 9.61 21.53 25.27
N ARG A 8 10.27 20.37 25.15
CA ARG A 8 9.95 19.38 24.13
C ARG A 8 8.52 18.93 24.37
N ALA A 9 7.61 19.29 23.48
CA ALA A 9 6.29 18.69 23.42
C ALA A 9 6.47 17.20 23.14
N ALA A 10 6.32 16.39 24.18
CA ALA A 10 6.08 14.98 24.04
C ALA A 10 4.65 14.81 23.49
N SER A 11 4.49 14.77 22.17
CA SER A 11 3.22 14.36 21.55
C SER A 11 3.27 12.86 21.26
N SER A 12 3.05 12.07 22.32
CA SER A 12 2.72 10.66 22.22
C SER A 12 1.35 10.49 21.55
N GLY A 13 1.27 9.59 20.56
CA GLY A 13 0.01 9.00 20.09
C GLY A 13 -0.70 9.74 18.95
N ILE A 14 -0.59 9.17 17.74
CA ILE A 14 -1.42 9.40 16.55
C ILE A 14 -1.54 10.89 16.12
N ARG A 15 -0.63 11.35 15.25
CA ARG A 15 -0.74 12.67 14.59
C ARG A 15 -1.41 12.54 13.21
N ASN A 16 -2.37 13.42 12.97
CA ASN A 16 -2.87 13.91 11.67
C ASN A 16 -3.57 12.90 10.74
N CYS A 17 -4.75 12.41 11.12
CA CYS A 17 -5.72 11.98 10.11
C CYS A 17 -6.27 13.24 9.41
N ARG A 18 -5.81 13.51 8.18
CA ARG A 18 -6.40 14.55 7.34
C ARG A 18 -7.88 14.18 7.07
N PRO A 19 -8.82 15.12 7.12
CA PRO A 19 -10.19 14.85 6.70
C PRO A 19 -10.20 14.35 5.25
N LEU A 20 -10.98 13.31 4.98
CA LEU A 20 -11.17 12.83 3.61
C LEU A 20 -11.73 13.96 2.73
N PRO A 21 -11.30 14.05 1.46
CA PRO A 21 -11.96 14.92 0.49
C PRO A 21 -13.46 14.64 0.43
N LYS A 22 -14.27 15.67 0.17
CA LYS A 22 -15.73 15.48 0.09
C LYS A 22 -16.15 14.72 -1.17
N ASP A 23 -15.42 14.90 -2.25
CA ASP A 23 -15.67 14.22 -3.52
C ASP A 23 -14.91 12.88 -3.56
N PRO A 24 -15.60 11.73 -3.74
CA PRO A 24 -14.96 10.43 -3.90
C PRO A 24 -13.96 10.37 -5.07
N ALA A 25 -14.13 11.17 -6.13
CA ALA A 25 -13.18 11.21 -7.24
C ALA A 25 -11.79 11.75 -6.81
N GLU A 26 -11.73 12.51 -5.70
CA GLU A 26 -10.48 13.03 -5.15
C GLU A 26 -9.80 12.06 -4.17
N TRP A 27 -10.47 10.97 -3.77
CA TRP A 27 -9.86 10.00 -2.86
C TRP A 27 -8.71 9.28 -3.54
N ARG A 28 -7.70 8.90 -2.77
CA ARG A 28 -6.58 8.07 -3.23
C ARG A 28 -6.48 6.86 -2.32
N VAL A 29 -7.05 5.74 -2.75
CA VAL A 29 -7.11 4.51 -1.97
C VAL A 29 -6.06 3.56 -2.50
N LEU A 30 -5.18 3.07 -1.62
CA LEU A 30 -4.29 1.96 -1.93
C LEU A 30 -5.02 0.65 -1.64
N GLY A 31 -5.26 -0.16 -2.66
CA GLY A 31 -5.67 -1.56 -2.52
C GLY A 31 -4.47 -2.49 -2.56
N ILE A 32 -4.41 -3.48 -1.66
CA ILE A 32 -3.39 -4.53 -1.64
C ILE A 32 -4.09 -5.90 -1.68
N GLU A 33 -3.69 -6.73 -2.63
CA GLU A 33 -4.21 -8.08 -2.84
C GLU A 33 -3.08 -9.11 -2.65
N SER A 34 -3.28 -10.07 -1.75
CA SER A 34 -2.31 -11.13 -1.43
C SER A 34 -2.99 -12.40 -0.88
N SER A 35 -4.15 -12.78 -1.43
CA SER A 35 -4.93 -13.93 -0.94
C SER A 35 -4.42 -15.29 -1.41
N CYS A 36 -3.72 -15.35 -2.54
CA CYS A 36 -3.27 -16.60 -3.17
C CYS A 36 -1.75 -16.62 -3.39
N ASP A 37 -1.28 -16.49 -4.62
CA ASP A 37 0.13 -16.56 -5.00
C ASP A 37 0.64 -15.27 -5.67
N ASP A 38 -0.24 -14.33 -6.00
CA ASP A 38 0.15 -13.04 -6.57
C ASP A 38 0.12 -11.93 -5.51
N THR A 39 1.04 -10.97 -5.63
CA THR A 39 0.99 -9.71 -4.87
C THR A 39 0.57 -8.60 -5.82
N GLY A 40 -0.64 -8.09 -5.64
CA GLY A 40 -1.17 -6.96 -6.39
C GLY A 40 -1.26 -5.69 -5.54
N ALA A 41 -1.00 -4.53 -6.15
CA ALA A 41 -1.31 -3.24 -5.55
C ALA A 41 -1.90 -2.29 -6.59
N ALA A 42 -2.87 -1.48 -6.19
CA ALA A 42 -3.47 -0.47 -7.06
C ALA A 42 -3.82 0.80 -6.28
N ILE A 43 -3.67 1.95 -6.93
CA ILE A 43 -4.18 3.23 -6.47
C ILE A 43 -5.46 3.53 -7.22
N LEU A 44 -6.56 3.73 -6.48
CA LEU A 44 -7.88 3.98 -7.04
C LEU A 44 -8.50 5.25 -6.47
N THR A 45 -9.40 5.85 -7.23
CA THR A 45 -10.32 6.86 -6.71
C THR A 45 -11.43 6.20 -5.89
N GLY A 46 -12.15 6.98 -5.09
CA GLY A 46 -13.34 6.52 -4.36
C GLY A 46 -14.52 6.18 -5.28
N THR A 47 -14.44 6.53 -6.58
CA THR A 47 -15.38 6.10 -7.62
C THR A 47 -14.94 4.79 -8.31
N GLY A 48 -13.76 4.26 -7.98
CA GLY A 48 -13.23 3.01 -8.53
C GLY A 48 -12.38 3.16 -9.79
N GLU A 49 -12.01 4.38 -10.19
CA GLU A 49 -11.07 4.60 -11.29
C GLU A 49 -9.65 4.20 -10.86
N ILE A 50 -8.99 3.34 -11.64
CA ILE A 50 -7.61 2.92 -11.39
C ILE A 50 -6.65 3.99 -11.94
N LEU A 51 -5.85 4.57 -11.06
CA LEU A 51 -4.84 5.57 -11.41
C LEU A 51 -3.48 4.93 -11.70
N GLY A 52 -3.19 3.79 -11.07
CA GLY A 52 -1.97 3.01 -11.32
C GLY A 52 -2.00 1.70 -10.56
N GLU A 53 -1.45 0.64 -11.17
CA GLU A 53 -1.45 -0.70 -10.58
C GLU A 53 -0.17 -1.47 -10.92
N ALA A 54 0.18 -2.43 -10.08
CA ALA A 54 1.32 -3.32 -10.25
C ALA A 54 0.98 -4.73 -9.77
N LEU A 55 1.60 -5.72 -10.39
CA LEU A 55 1.41 -7.14 -10.08
C LEU A 55 2.77 -7.83 -10.06
N ALA A 56 3.05 -8.58 -8.98
CA ALA A 56 4.17 -9.50 -8.89
C ALA A 56 3.62 -10.92 -8.80
N SER A 57 3.78 -11.70 -9.87
CA SER A 57 3.21 -13.05 -9.96
C SER A 57 4.19 -14.16 -9.60
N GLN A 58 3.70 -15.18 -8.89
CA GLN A 58 4.48 -16.33 -8.46
C GLN A 58 4.10 -17.63 -9.18
N ALA A 59 3.25 -17.58 -10.22
CA ALA A 59 2.71 -18.76 -10.90
C ALA A 59 3.80 -19.79 -11.29
N HIS A 60 4.93 -19.33 -11.85
CA HIS A 60 6.05 -20.16 -12.28
C HIS A 60 6.75 -20.94 -11.15
N ILE A 61 6.64 -20.48 -9.89
CA ILE A 61 7.20 -21.15 -8.72
C ILE A 61 6.32 -22.34 -8.35
N HIS A 62 5.01 -22.17 -8.42
CA HIS A 62 4.00 -23.15 -7.99
C HIS A 62 3.73 -24.23 -9.04
N GLU A 63 3.96 -23.95 -10.32
CA GLU A 63 3.89 -24.95 -11.41
C GLU A 63 4.72 -26.21 -11.12
N LYS A 64 5.89 -26.04 -10.51
CA LYS A 64 6.80 -27.16 -10.16
C LYS A 64 6.21 -28.12 -9.12
N TRP A 65 5.23 -27.66 -8.35
CA TRP A 65 4.59 -28.40 -7.27
C TRP A 65 3.18 -28.88 -7.63
N GLY A 66 2.71 -28.57 -8.85
CA GLY A 66 1.36 -28.91 -9.31
C GLY A 66 0.25 -28.13 -8.60
N GLY A 67 0.58 -27.00 -7.95
CA GLY A 67 -0.35 -26.18 -7.21
C GLY A 67 0.32 -25.19 -6.26
N VAL A 68 -0.48 -24.31 -5.67
CA VAL A 68 0.01 -23.28 -4.74
C VAL A 68 0.55 -23.93 -3.46
N VAL A 69 1.74 -23.50 -3.06
CA VAL A 69 2.42 -23.95 -1.83
C VAL A 69 2.36 -22.77 -0.85
N PRO A 70 1.53 -22.83 0.21
CA PRO A 70 1.23 -21.67 1.05
C PRO A 70 2.46 -20.98 1.66
N ARG A 71 3.48 -21.77 2.03
CA ARG A 71 4.73 -21.23 2.59
C ARG A 71 5.49 -20.37 1.57
N LEU A 72 5.62 -20.86 0.34
CA LEU A 72 6.33 -20.16 -0.73
C LEU A 72 5.57 -18.90 -1.14
N ALA A 73 4.23 -19.00 -1.21
CA ALA A 73 3.36 -17.85 -1.46
C ALA A 73 3.58 -16.73 -0.42
N GLN A 74 3.57 -17.08 0.88
CA GLN A 74 3.82 -16.14 1.98
C GLN A 74 5.20 -15.47 1.87
N GLU A 75 6.24 -16.24 1.56
CA GLU A 75 7.60 -15.72 1.38
C GLU A 75 7.67 -14.75 0.20
N GLY A 76 7.09 -15.12 -0.94
CA GLY A 76 7.03 -14.27 -2.13
C GLY A 76 6.23 -12.98 -1.90
N HIS A 77 5.14 -13.02 -1.13
CA HIS A 77 4.40 -11.81 -0.77
C HIS A 77 5.27 -10.85 0.06
N ARG A 78 5.98 -11.36 1.06
CA ARG A 78 6.86 -10.56 1.92
C ARG A 78 7.99 -9.89 1.12
N GLU A 79 8.52 -10.57 0.12
CA GLU A 79 9.59 -10.05 -0.74
C GLU A 79 9.07 -9.01 -1.75
N ALA A 80 7.87 -9.21 -2.28
CA ALA A 80 7.33 -8.38 -3.36
C ALA A 80 6.59 -7.11 -2.87
N ILE A 81 5.97 -7.13 -1.69
CA ILE A 81 4.96 -6.12 -1.31
C ILE A 81 5.45 -4.67 -1.40
N ASN A 82 6.68 -4.38 -0.96
CA ASN A 82 7.22 -3.02 -1.01
C ASN A 82 7.38 -2.55 -2.46
N ALA A 83 8.00 -3.36 -3.31
CA ALA A 83 8.25 -3.01 -4.70
C ALA A 83 6.94 -2.89 -5.50
N THR A 84 5.95 -3.75 -5.24
CA THR A 84 4.63 -3.68 -5.88
C THR A 84 3.89 -2.39 -5.49
N VAL A 85 3.89 -2.02 -4.20
CA VAL A 85 3.24 -0.78 -3.74
C VAL A 85 3.96 0.46 -4.29
N GLU A 86 5.29 0.48 -4.26
CA GLU A 86 6.10 1.58 -4.81
C GLU A 86 5.83 1.78 -6.30
N GLU A 87 5.75 0.69 -7.08
CA GLU A 87 5.45 0.76 -8.50
C GLU A 87 4.02 1.23 -8.77
N ALA A 88 3.03 0.82 -7.98
CA ALA A 88 1.65 1.30 -8.11
C ALA A 88 1.54 2.81 -7.82
N LEU A 89 2.20 3.29 -6.75
CA LEU A 89 2.29 4.73 -6.43
C LEU A 89 2.97 5.51 -7.56
N ARG A 90 4.10 5.00 -8.07
CA ARG A 90 4.85 5.62 -9.16
C ARG A 90 4.03 5.71 -10.45
N ARG A 91 3.29 4.65 -10.80
CA ARG A 91 2.41 4.62 -11.97
C ARG A 91 1.23 5.58 -11.83
N ALA A 92 0.70 5.72 -10.62
CA ALA A 92 -0.38 6.65 -10.32
C ALA A 92 0.09 8.12 -10.24
N GLY A 93 1.39 8.37 -10.08
CA GLY A 93 1.93 9.71 -9.86
C GLY A 93 1.50 10.31 -8.52
N VAL A 94 1.36 9.48 -7.48
CA VAL A 94 0.83 9.83 -6.17
C VAL A 94 1.87 9.52 -5.10
N ASP A 95 2.07 10.43 -4.14
CA ASP A 95 2.92 10.17 -2.98
C ASP A 95 2.13 9.43 -1.89
N ALA A 96 2.80 8.60 -1.08
CA ALA A 96 2.16 7.88 0.01
C ALA A 96 1.46 8.81 1.03
N ALA A 97 1.92 10.06 1.16
CA ALA A 97 1.31 11.07 2.02
C ALA A 97 -0.05 11.58 1.52
N ASP A 98 -0.39 11.36 0.25
CA ASP A 98 -1.67 11.76 -0.35
C ASP A 98 -2.75 10.67 -0.21
N LEU A 99 -2.38 9.48 0.28
CA LEU A 99 -3.32 8.39 0.46
C LEU A 99 -4.40 8.73 1.48
N SER A 100 -5.64 8.50 1.07
CA SER A 100 -6.85 8.67 1.86
C SER A 100 -7.11 7.46 2.76
N ALA A 101 -6.81 6.26 2.25
CA ALA A 101 -7.05 5.00 2.95
C ALA A 101 -6.17 3.88 2.35
N VAL A 102 -6.05 2.79 3.12
CA VAL A 102 -5.45 1.53 2.67
C VAL A 102 -6.48 0.42 2.87
N ALA A 103 -6.79 -0.32 1.80
CA ALA A 103 -7.66 -1.48 1.80
C ALA A 103 -6.82 -2.73 1.51
N VAL A 104 -7.09 -3.81 2.25
CA VAL A 104 -6.35 -5.07 2.14
C VAL A 104 -7.34 -6.23 2.09
N THR A 105 -7.00 -7.27 1.33
CA THR A 105 -7.73 -8.54 1.35
C THR A 105 -7.59 -9.22 2.72
N VAL A 106 -8.67 -9.82 3.23
CA VAL A 106 -8.77 -10.43 4.58
C VAL A 106 -8.74 -11.95 4.55
#